data_AF-A0A162IMU5-F1
#
_entry.id   AF-A0A162IMU5-F1
#
_cell.length_a   1.000
_cell.length_b   1.000
_cell.length_c   1.000
_cell.angle_alpha   90.00
_cell.angle_beta   90.00
_cell.angle_gamma   90.00
#
_symmetry.space_group_name_H-M   'P 1'
#
loop_
_entity.id
_entity.type
_entity.pdbx_description
1 polymer ?
#
loop_
_entity_poly.entity_id
_entity_poly.type
_entity_poly.pdbx_seq_one_letter_code
_entity_poly.pdbx_strand_id
1 'polypeptide(L)'
;MESIGLACMNTLLWISKDPIMDAYQTHIHEPKPPFPFSWFNSPDTYSLERQALFGRYWLQITHSNRIKDVGDYARVDIAGHRLVVVKGVDRSLHVFHNERPKESGLLVKKRQGTGKAVHENFGTKA
;
A
#
# COMPACT_ATOMS: atom_id res chain seq x y z
N MET A 1 -24.86 -21.71 6.31
CA MET A 1 -23.74 -21.07 7.04
C MET A 1 -22.43 -21.88 6.87
N GLU A 2 -22.25 -22.59 5.75
CA GLU A 2 -21.10 -23.49 5.53
C GLU A 2 -20.14 -23.05 4.41
N SER A 3 -20.47 -21.97 3.69
CA SER A 3 -19.72 -21.56 2.49
C SER A 3 -18.49 -20.67 2.76
N ILE A 4 -18.36 -20.09 3.96
CA ILE A 4 -17.25 -19.17 4.28
C ILE A 4 -16.02 -19.94 4.80
N GLY A 5 -16.23 -21.08 5.49
CA GLY A 5 -15.14 -21.92 6.01
C GLY A 5 -14.34 -22.62 4.92
N LEU A 6 -15.00 -23.11 3.87
CA LEU A 6 -14.34 -23.82 2.77
C LEU A 6 -13.47 -22.90 1.90
N ALA A 7 -13.87 -21.64 1.70
CA ALA A 7 -13.09 -20.67 0.92
C ALA A 7 -11.79 -20.26 1.65
N CYS A 8 -11.84 -20.10 2.98
CA CYS A 8 -10.66 -19.83 3.80
C CYS A 8 -9.66 -21.00 3.81
N MET A 9 -10.17 -22.24 3.89
CA MET A 9 -9.29 -23.42 3.83
C MET A 9 -8.69 -23.63 2.44
N ASN A 10 -9.43 -23.39 1.35
CA ASN A 10 -8.90 -23.49 -0.01
C ASN A 10 -7.88 -22.39 -0.35
N THR A 11 -7.95 -21.21 0.27
CA THR A 11 -6.98 -20.12 0.06
C THR A 11 -5.65 -20.42 0.78
N LEU A 12 -5.70 -20.94 2.02
CA LEU A 12 -4.50 -21.35 2.76
C LEU A 12 -3.81 -22.57 2.12
N LEU A 13 -4.57 -23.48 1.51
CA LEU A 13 -4.03 -24.64 0.81
C LEU A 13 -3.36 -24.28 -0.55
N TRP A 14 -3.76 -23.16 -1.15
CA TRP A 14 -3.14 -22.66 -2.40
C TRP A 14 -1.81 -21.96 -2.08
N ILE A 15 -1.76 -21.11 -1.04
CA ILE A 15 -0.52 -20.45 -0.59
C ILE A 15 0.56 -21.47 -0.21
N SER A 16 0.19 -22.61 0.41
CA SER A 16 1.17 -23.65 0.78
C SER A 16 1.63 -24.51 -0.39
N LYS A 17 0.95 -24.47 -1.54
CA LYS A 17 1.31 -25.20 -2.77
C LYS A 17 1.80 -24.27 -3.88
N ASP A 18 1.95 -22.98 -3.60
CA ASP A 18 2.57 -22.06 -4.52
C ASP A 18 4.04 -22.46 -4.70
N PRO A 19 4.53 -22.67 -5.94
CA PRO A 19 5.91 -23.08 -6.20
C PRO A 19 6.93 -22.06 -5.66
N ILE A 20 6.51 -20.81 -5.40
CA ILE A 20 7.31 -19.78 -4.74
C ILE A 20 7.55 -20.10 -3.26
N MET A 21 6.57 -20.66 -2.56
CA MET A 21 6.68 -21.01 -1.14
C MET A 21 7.43 -22.33 -0.92
N ASP A 22 7.30 -23.28 -1.84
CA ASP A 22 8.06 -24.54 -1.83
C ASP A 22 9.56 -24.31 -2.11
N ALA A 23 9.87 -23.38 -3.04
CA ALA A 23 11.22 -22.87 -3.24
C ALA A 23 11.75 -22.05 -2.06
N TYR A 24 10.89 -21.43 -1.25
CA TYR A 24 11.31 -20.74 -0.03
C TYR A 24 11.74 -21.73 1.05
N GLN A 25 11.01 -22.84 1.22
CA GLN A 25 11.28 -23.86 2.24
C GLN A 25 12.55 -24.68 1.97
N THR A 26 12.89 -24.95 0.71
CA THR A 26 14.05 -25.77 0.34
C THR A 26 15.41 -25.08 0.52
N HIS A 27 15.46 -23.77 0.74
CA HIS A 27 16.70 -22.99 0.80
C HIS A 27 17.01 -22.33 2.16
N ILE A 28 16.31 -22.70 3.24
CA ILE A 28 16.54 -22.12 4.59
C ILE A 28 17.80 -22.70 5.26
N HIS A 29 18.33 -23.82 4.76
CA HIS A 29 19.49 -24.50 5.34
C HIS A 29 20.86 -24.10 4.76
N GLU A 30 20.89 -23.39 3.64
CA GLU A 30 22.15 -22.88 3.06
C GLU A 30 22.35 -21.40 3.42
N PRO A 31 23.47 -21.01 4.04
CA PRO A 31 23.75 -19.61 4.31
C PRO A 31 23.99 -18.88 2.99
N LYS A 32 22.99 -18.10 2.55
CA LYS A 32 23.16 -17.19 1.41
C LYS A 32 24.16 -16.10 1.78
N PRO A 33 25.10 -15.75 0.88
CA PRO A 33 25.99 -14.63 1.11
C PRO A 33 25.14 -13.36 1.33
N PRO A 34 25.58 -12.44 2.22
CA PRO A 34 24.86 -11.21 2.44
C PRO A 34 24.79 -10.41 1.14
N PHE A 35 23.73 -9.62 0.98
CA PHE A 35 23.61 -8.72 -0.15
C PHE A 35 24.81 -7.75 -0.18
N PRO A 36 25.30 -7.38 -1.37
CA PRO A 36 26.36 -6.38 -1.49
C PRO A 36 25.95 -5.08 -0.80
N PHE A 37 26.88 -4.48 -0.05
CA PHE A 37 26.60 -3.22 0.68
C PHE A 37 26.00 -2.13 -0.23
N SER A 38 26.51 -2.05 -1.47
CA SER A 38 26.03 -1.15 -2.53
C SER A 38 24.53 -1.18 -2.78
N TRP A 39 23.84 -2.29 -2.50
CA TRP A 39 22.39 -2.37 -2.72
C TRP A 39 21.60 -1.48 -1.77
N PHE A 40 22.13 -1.21 -0.57
CA PHE A 40 21.43 -0.44 0.45
C PHE A 40 21.61 1.07 0.31
N ASN A 41 22.59 1.51 -0.47
CA ASN A 41 23.01 2.91 -0.58
C ASN A 41 23.14 3.42 -2.02
N SER A 42 22.99 2.56 -3.03
CA SER A 42 22.98 2.99 -4.44
C SER A 42 21.63 3.62 -4.84
N PRO A 43 21.62 4.86 -5.37
CA PRO A 43 20.42 5.47 -5.92
C PRO A 43 19.82 4.71 -7.11
N ASP A 44 20.65 4.03 -7.89
CA ASP A 44 20.22 3.25 -9.05
C ASP A 44 19.44 2.01 -8.60
N THR A 45 19.94 1.31 -7.59
CA THR A 45 19.25 0.16 -6.98
C THR A 45 17.90 0.59 -6.43
N TYR A 46 17.84 1.70 -5.69
CA TYR A 46 16.58 2.23 -5.18
C TYR A 46 15.57 2.58 -6.29
N SER A 47 16.05 3.14 -7.40
CA SER A 47 15.19 3.50 -8.54
C SER A 47 14.58 2.26 -9.22
N LEU A 48 15.34 1.17 -9.31
CA LEU A 48 14.86 -0.11 -9.81
C LEU A 48 13.85 -0.75 -8.84
N GLU A 49 14.16 -0.78 -7.54
CA GLU A 49 13.25 -1.28 -6.51
C GLU A 49 11.92 -0.52 -6.50
N ARG A 50 11.95 0.81 -6.65
CA ARG A 50 10.75 1.64 -6.75
C ARG A 50 9.81 1.17 -7.87
N GLN A 51 10.35 0.84 -9.04
CA GLN A 51 9.57 0.40 -10.19
C GLN A 51 9.12 -1.07 -10.07
N ALA A 52 10.00 -1.94 -9.58
CA ALA A 52 9.78 -3.38 -9.55
C ALA A 52 8.95 -3.82 -8.35
N LEU A 53 9.14 -3.21 -7.18
CA LEU A 53 8.50 -3.61 -5.92
C LEU A 53 7.35 -2.67 -5.56
N PHE A 54 7.64 -1.38 -5.35
CA PHE A 54 6.64 -0.45 -4.78
C PHE A 54 5.49 -0.12 -5.74
N GLY A 55 5.67 -0.28 -7.05
CA GLY A 55 4.63 -0.07 -8.06
C GLY A 55 3.80 -1.31 -8.43
N ARG A 56 4.19 -2.51 -7.97
CA ARG A 56 3.59 -3.78 -8.44
C ARG A 56 2.97 -4.63 -7.34
N TYR A 57 3.35 -4.41 -6.09
CA TYR A 57 2.90 -5.22 -4.96
C TYR A 57 1.97 -4.46 -4.03
N TRP A 58 1.12 -5.19 -3.33
CA TRP A 58 0.24 -4.64 -2.30
C TRP A 58 1.06 -4.24 -1.07
N LEU A 59 0.89 -2.99 -0.63
CA LEU A 59 1.60 -2.42 0.52
C LEU A 59 0.62 -2.03 1.62
N GLN A 60 0.97 -2.34 2.86
CA GLN A 60 0.24 -1.83 4.01
C GLN A 60 0.65 -0.38 4.29
N ILE A 61 -0.28 0.56 4.09
CA ILE A 61 0.01 2.00 4.18
C ILE A 61 -0.48 2.65 5.49
N THR A 62 -1.56 2.13 6.09
CA THR A 62 -2.14 2.68 7.33
C THR A 62 -3.02 1.65 8.02
N HIS A 63 -3.49 1.98 9.23
CA HIS A 63 -4.45 1.18 9.99
C HIS A 63 -5.85 1.78 9.87
N SER A 64 -6.87 0.93 9.79
CA SER A 64 -8.29 1.33 9.67
C SER A 64 -8.74 2.28 10.78
N ASN A 65 -8.23 2.10 12.00
CA ASN A 65 -8.52 2.96 13.15
C ASN A 65 -8.09 4.43 13.00
N ARG A 66 -7.24 4.76 12.01
CA ARG A 66 -6.88 6.16 11.71
C ARG A 66 -7.87 6.88 10.80
N ILE A 67 -8.75 6.12 10.14
CA ILE A 67 -9.70 6.61 9.15
C ILE A 67 -11.07 5.97 9.43
N LYS A 68 -11.65 6.34 10.57
CA LYS A 68 -12.86 5.68 11.07
C LYS A 68 -14.10 6.27 10.43
N ASP A 69 -14.15 7.60 10.46
CA ASP A 69 -15.34 8.35 10.13
C ASP A 69 -15.25 8.87 8.69
N VAL A 70 -16.41 9.09 8.10
CA VAL A 70 -16.51 9.64 6.74
C VAL A 70 -15.83 11.01 6.70
N GLY A 71 -14.89 11.19 5.78
CA GLY A 71 -14.10 12.43 5.64
C GLY A 71 -12.82 12.48 6.43
N ASP A 72 -12.53 11.45 7.24
CA ASP A 72 -11.18 11.23 7.69
C ASP A 72 -10.27 10.92 6.51
N TYR A 73 -9.06 11.45 6.58
CA TYR A 73 -8.01 11.15 5.62
C TYR A 73 -6.65 11.00 6.29
N ALA A 74 -5.79 10.24 5.63
CA ALA A 74 -4.37 10.11 5.99
C ALA A 74 -3.50 10.31 4.75
N ARG A 75 -2.49 11.16 4.88
CA ARG A 75 -1.44 11.34 3.87
C ARG A 75 -0.29 10.37 4.15
N VAL A 76 0.11 9.65 3.12
CA VAL A 76 1.19 8.67 3.18
C VAL A 76 2.18 8.93 2.05
N ASP A 77 3.46 8.97 2.37
CA ASP A 77 4.54 9.15 1.41
C ASP A 77 5.40 7.87 1.44
N ILE A 78 5.34 7.03 0.39
CA ILE A 78 6.07 5.75 0.29
C ILE A 78 6.86 5.71 -1.02
N ALA A 79 8.17 5.46 -0.91
CA ALA A 79 9.06 5.35 -2.06
C ALA A 79 8.90 6.49 -3.09
N GLY A 80 8.66 7.73 -2.63
CA GLY A 80 8.41 8.89 -3.49
C GLY A 80 7.00 9.01 -4.07
N HIS A 81 6.11 8.04 -3.85
CA HIS A 81 4.68 8.14 -4.16
C HIS A 81 3.97 8.86 -3.02
N ARG A 82 3.34 9.99 -3.35
CA ARG A 82 2.56 10.79 -2.40
C ARG A 82 1.11 10.41 -2.54
N LEU A 83 0.56 9.77 -1.52
CA LEU A 83 -0.80 9.22 -1.53
C LEU A 83 -1.65 9.85 -0.43
N VAL A 84 -2.95 9.93 -0.69
CA VAL A 84 -3.97 10.31 0.28
C VAL A 84 -5.02 9.22 0.32
N VAL A 85 -5.24 8.68 1.51
CA VAL A 85 -6.30 7.72 1.80
C VAL A 85 -7.47 8.49 2.40
N VAL A 86 -8.68 8.27 1.91
CA VAL A 86 -9.90 8.97 2.36
C VAL A 86 -11.02 7.97 2.59
N LYS A 87 -11.81 8.16 3.65
CA LYS A 87 -13.08 7.46 3.83
C LYS A 87 -14.19 8.21 3.09
N GLY A 88 -14.69 7.60 2.03
CA GLY A 88 -15.79 8.13 1.22
C GLY A 88 -17.13 8.14 1.96
N VAL A 89 -18.11 8.86 1.42
CA VAL A 89 -19.49 8.87 1.97
C VAL A 89 -20.18 7.52 1.82
N ASP A 90 -19.75 6.74 0.82
CA ASP A 90 -20.10 5.34 0.61
C ASP A 90 -19.54 4.42 1.71
N ARG A 91 -18.79 4.98 2.66
CA ARG A 91 -18.05 4.26 3.71
C ARG A 91 -16.96 3.35 3.16
N SER A 92 -16.58 3.49 1.89
CA SER A 92 -15.42 2.79 1.32
C SER A 92 -14.13 3.59 1.53
N LEU A 93 -13.00 2.90 1.48
CA LEU A 93 -11.69 3.54 1.49
C LEU A 93 -11.22 3.77 0.06
N HIS A 94 -10.83 5.00 -0.24
CA HIS A 94 -10.31 5.42 -1.53
C HIS A 94 -8.88 5.93 -1.36
N VAL A 95 -8.02 5.68 -2.35
CA VAL A 95 -6.63 6.14 -2.35
C VAL A 95 -6.35 6.91 -3.63
N PHE A 96 -5.79 8.10 -3.49
CA PHE A 96 -5.48 9.00 -4.60
C PHE A 96 -4.04 9.49 -4.54
N HIS A 97 -3.48 9.81 -5.70
CA HIS A 97 -2.22 10.55 -5.77
C HIS A 97 -2.43 11.98 -5.24
N ASN A 98 -1.61 12.38 -4.27
CA ASN A 98 -1.67 13.69 -3.63
C ASN A 98 -0.80 14.71 -4.38
N GLU A 99 -1.13 14.94 -5.64
CA GLU A 99 -0.43 15.84 -6.53
C GLU A 99 -1.39 16.91 -7.05
N ARG A 100 -0.95 18.17 -7.09
CA ARG A 100 -1.70 19.22 -7.78
C ARG A 100 -1.33 19.22 -9.26
N PRO A 101 -2.32 19.25 -10.18
CA PRO A 101 -2.04 19.27 -11.62
C PRO A 101 -1.31 20.52 -12.15
N LYS A 102 -1.40 21.67 -11.48
CA LYS A 102 -0.90 22.97 -11.99
C LYS A 102 0.29 23.58 -11.24
N GLU A 103 0.58 23.14 -10.04
CA GLU A 103 1.67 23.64 -9.20
C GLU A 103 2.25 22.42 -8.48
N SER A 104 3.57 22.27 -8.37
CA SER A 104 4.26 21.12 -7.76
C SER A 104 4.09 21.03 -6.22
N GLY A 105 2.89 21.28 -5.72
CA GLY A 105 2.50 21.25 -4.31
C GLY A 105 1.52 20.10 -4.02
N LEU A 106 1.28 19.88 -2.73
CA LEU A 106 0.33 18.87 -2.26
C LEU A 106 -1.10 19.45 -2.23
N LEU A 107 -2.09 18.64 -2.61
CA LEU A 107 -3.51 18.97 -2.37
C LEU A 107 -3.78 18.97 -0.87
N VAL A 108 -3.32 17.92 -0.18
CA VAL A 108 -3.44 17.76 1.26
C VAL A 108 -2.07 17.93 1.91
N LYS A 109 -1.92 19.01 2.70
CA LYS A 109 -0.68 19.32 3.41
C LYS A 109 -0.58 18.63 4.78
N LYS A 110 -1.70 18.48 5.50
CA LYS A 110 -1.71 17.83 6.82
C LYS A 110 -1.56 16.32 6.68
N ARG A 111 -0.87 15.68 7.64
CA ARG A 111 -0.65 14.23 7.62
C ARG A 111 -1.91 13.43 7.92
N GLN A 112 -2.81 13.98 8.73
CA GLN A 112 -4.08 13.38 9.09
C GLN A 112 -5.07 14.49 9.42
N GLY A 113 -6.35 14.21 9.26
CA GLY A 113 -7.42 15.05 9.75
C GLY A 113 -8.75 14.65 9.14
N THR A 114 -9.74 15.49 9.38
CA THR A 114 -11.09 15.36 8.84
C THR A 114 -11.38 16.61 8.02
N GLY A 115 -11.95 16.48 6.82
CA GLY A 115 -12.23 17.67 6.00
C GLY A 115 -13.17 17.43 4.82
N LYS A 116 -14.21 18.27 4.70
CA LYS A 116 -15.15 18.26 3.56
C LYS A 116 -14.46 18.56 2.22
N ALA A 117 -13.50 19.50 2.22
CA ALA A 117 -12.76 19.85 1.02
C ALA A 117 -11.94 18.69 0.44
N VAL A 118 -11.60 17.66 1.23
CA VAL A 118 -10.92 16.46 0.72
C VAL A 118 -11.90 15.62 -0.11
N HIS A 119 -13.15 15.45 0.33
CA HIS A 119 -14.17 14.76 -0.46
C HIS A 119 -14.42 15.42 -1.82
N GLU A 120 -14.62 16.74 -1.82
CA GLU A 120 -14.94 17.50 -3.03
C GLU A 120 -13.79 17.47 -4.06
N ASN A 121 -12.55 17.60 -3.59
CA ASN A 121 -11.38 17.63 -4.46
C ASN A 121 -11.01 16.25 -5.03
N PHE A 122 -11.39 15.15 -4.37
CA PHE A 122 -11.10 13.79 -4.82
C PHE A 122 -12.31 13.08 -5.47
N GLY A 123 -13.40 13.81 -5.73
CA GLY A 123 -14.54 13.30 -6.51
C GLY A 123 -15.42 12.30 -5.78
N THR A 124 -15.26 12.14 -4.47
CA THR A 124 -16.15 11.33 -3.64
C THR A 124 -17.43 12.12 -3.39
N LYS A 125 -18.38 12.06 -4.33
CA LYS A 125 -19.65 12.81 -4.26
C LYS A 125 -20.41 12.47 -2.98
N ALA A 126 -20.82 13.50 -2.24
CA ALA A 126 -21.71 13.44 -1.09
C ALA A 126 -23.14 13.06 -1.47
#